data_AF-A0A0D2T4W6-F1
#
_entry.id   AF-A0A0D2T4W6-F1
#
_cell.length_a   1.000
_cell.length_b   1.000
_cell.length_c   1.000
_cell.angle_alpha   90.00
_cell.angle_beta   90.00
_cell.angle_gamma   90.00
#
_symmetry.space_group_name_H-M   'P 1'
#
loop_
_entity.id
_entity.type
_entity.pdbx_description
1 polymer ?
#
loop_
_entity_poly.entity_id
_entity_poly.type
_entity_poly.pdbx_seq_one_letter_code
_entity_poly.pdbx_strand_id
1 'polypeptide(L)'
;MQRRSNRPSPLPVASPAPEDNHSPLKSTIFNKRKRTIAANASHSTPASAFFNLQSSPPNHKTLTTISDLKEFASFRLEDIKRNLIDRSHSEILKDLDASHSRLHKRFKIQTQACQQAIEEAEKEYKKILEKIDESHEAMKASYAEFMADAQATASRVCKTSISELSKSFEKRIDDLRNQFGMPSA
;
A
#
# COMPACT_ATOMS: atom_id res chain seq x y z
N MET A 1 3.29 2.29 -70.85
CA MET A 1 4.51 2.87 -70.24
C MET A 1 4.17 4.23 -69.64
N GLN A 2 4.10 4.36 -68.32
CA GLN A 2 4.03 5.67 -67.65
C GLN A 2 4.90 5.65 -66.41
N ARG A 3 5.90 6.54 -66.42
CA ARG A 3 6.91 6.73 -65.38
C ARG A 3 6.25 7.36 -64.16
N ARG A 4 6.38 6.73 -62.99
CA ARG A 4 5.99 7.34 -61.72
C ARG A 4 7.13 8.20 -61.18
N SER A 5 6.72 9.39 -60.78
CA SER A 5 7.47 10.52 -60.27
C SER A 5 8.33 10.19 -59.05
N ASN A 6 9.58 10.67 -59.08
CA ASN A 6 10.46 10.81 -57.92
C ASN A 6 10.09 12.10 -57.17
N ARG A 7 9.67 12.00 -55.91
CA ARG A 7 10.06 12.96 -54.86
C ARG A 7 10.20 12.24 -53.51
N PRO A 8 11.24 12.54 -52.72
CA PRO A 8 11.44 11.97 -51.40
C PRO A 8 10.52 12.65 -50.37
N SER A 9 9.87 11.87 -49.53
CA SER A 9 9.16 12.36 -48.34
C SER A 9 10.16 12.90 -47.30
N PRO A 10 9.87 13.99 -46.57
CA PRO A 10 10.70 14.42 -45.46
C PRO A 10 10.49 13.48 -44.26
N LEU A 11 11.59 12.95 -43.73
CA LEU A 11 11.62 12.15 -42.51
C LEU A 11 11.20 13.00 -41.29
N PRO A 12 10.56 12.38 -40.28
CA PRO A 12 10.22 13.07 -39.04
C PRO A 12 11.48 13.34 -38.20
N VAL A 13 11.52 14.55 -37.65
CA VAL A 13 12.51 15.01 -36.67
C VAL A 13 12.52 14.07 -35.46
N ALA A 14 13.74 13.72 -35.04
CA ALA A 14 14.04 12.85 -33.92
C ALA A 14 13.33 13.30 -32.62
N SER A 15 12.68 12.34 -31.96
CA SER A 15 12.28 12.48 -30.56
C SER A 15 13.52 12.42 -29.65
N PRO A 16 13.56 13.18 -28.53
CA PRO A 16 14.61 13.02 -27.54
C PRO A 16 14.50 11.62 -26.92
N ALA A 17 15.66 11.00 -26.71
CA ALA A 17 15.79 9.69 -26.09
C ALA A 17 15.14 9.67 -24.69
N PRO A 18 14.47 8.58 -24.29
CA PRO A 18 14.08 8.40 -22.90
C PRO A 18 15.34 8.10 -22.09
N GLU A 19 15.70 9.00 -21.18
CA GLU A 19 16.67 8.66 -20.14
C GLU A 19 16.09 7.58 -19.23
N ASP A 20 16.80 6.46 -19.19
CA ASP A 20 16.67 5.39 -18.22
C ASP A 20 16.83 5.94 -16.80
N ASN A 21 15.72 6.28 -16.15
CA ASN A 21 15.68 6.44 -14.71
C ASN A 21 14.86 5.31 -14.09
N HIS A 22 15.63 4.34 -13.61
CA HIS A 22 15.27 3.23 -12.75
C HIS A 22 14.14 3.56 -11.76
N SER A 23 13.03 2.83 -11.87
CA SER A 23 12.34 2.25 -10.71
C SER A 23 11.28 1.26 -11.21
N PRO A 24 11.50 -0.06 -11.06
CA PRO A 24 10.40 -1.01 -11.22
C PRO A 24 9.42 -0.77 -10.09
N LEU A 25 8.16 -0.47 -10.42
CA LEU A 25 7.04 -0.66 -9.50
C LEU A 25 7.05 -2.12 -9.03
N LYS A 26 7.73 -2.38 -7.91
CA LYS A 26 7.61 -3.64 -7.20
C LYS A 26 6.30 -3.59 -6.43
N SER A 27 5.25 -4.17 -7.00
CA SER A 27 4.10 -4.66 -6.23
C SER A 27 4.59 -5.71 -5.23
N THR A 28 5.10 -5.26 -4.09
CA THR A 28 5.55 -6.13 -3.00
C THR A 28 4.49 -6.18 -1.92
N ILE A 29 3.25 -6.50 -2.30
CA ILE A 29 2.19 -6.86 -1.35
C ILE A 29 2.16 -8.39 -1.27
N PHE A 30 3.29 -8.98 -0.89
CA PHE A 30 3.40 -10.28 -0.22
C PHE A 30 4.90 -10.51 0.03
N ASN A 31 5.50 -9.64 0.85
CA ASN A 31 6.74 -10.00 1.50
C ASN A 31 6.44 -11.21 2.40
N LYS A 32 6.73 -12.42 1.90
CA LYS A 32 6.91 -13.60 2.74
C LYS A 32 7.96 -13.25 3.77
N ARG A 33 7.52 -12.77 4.93
CA ARG A 33 8.35 -12.57 6.11
C ARG A 33 8.98 -13.92 6.41
N LYS A 34 10.24 -14.08 6.01
CA LYS A 34 11.10 -15.16 6.43
C LYS A 34 11.20 -15.01 7.95
N ARG A 35 10.32 -15.69 8.68
CA ARG A 35 10.48 -15.84 10.13
C ARG A 35 11.73 -16.71 10.27
N THR A 36 12.86 -16.08 10.57
CA THR A 36 13.86 -16.73 11.40
C THR A 36 13.13 -17.14 12.67
N ILE A 37 12.77 -18.42 12.76
CA ILE A 37 12.46 -19.04 14.04
C ILE A 37 13.81 -19.15 14.74
N ALA A 38 14.26 -18.03 15.31
CA ALA A 38 15.27 -18.04 16.35
C ALA A 38 14.58 -18.55 17.61
N ALA A 39 15.24 -19.52 18.23
CA ALA A 39 14.77 -20.38 19.28
C ALA A 39 13.99 -19.64 20.39
N ASN A 40 12.82 -20.17 20.71
CA ASN A 40 12.57 -20.50 22.10
C ASN A 40 12.42 -22.01 22.16
N ALA A 41 13.52 -22.68 22.48
CA ALA A 41 13.48 -23.97 23.14
C ALA A 41 12.84 -23.75 24.52
N SER A 42 11.55 -23.43 24.55
CA SER A 42 10.76 -23.57 25.76
C SER A 42 10.35 -25.03 25.75
N HIS A 43 11.08 -25.81 26.53
CA HIS A 43 10.75 -27.15 26.96
C HIS A 43 9.24 -27.37 26.87
N SER A 44 8.80 -28.03 25.80
CA SER A 44 7.59 -28.83 25.89
C SER A 44 7.98 -29.94 26.87
N THR A 45 7.82 -29.68 28.17
CA THR A 45 7.59 -30.77 29.10
C THR A 45 6.42 -31.52 28.47
N PRO A 46 6.63 -32.78 28.04
CA PRO A 46 5.52 -33.54 27.52
C PRO A 46 4.47 -33.57 28.62
N ALA A 47 3.19 -33.46 28.24
CA ALA A 47 2.04 -33.64 29.12
C ALA A 47 1.97 -35.06 29.73
N SER A 48 3.08 -35.79 29.77
CA SER A 48 3.30 -37.07 30.43
C SER A 48 4.00 -36.95 31.79
N ALA A 49 4.39 -35.75 32.24
CA ALA A 49 4.96 -35.56 33.58
C ALA A 49 3.91 -35.57 34.72
N PHE A 50 2.61 -35.66 34.39
CA PHE A 50 1.51 -35.49 35.36
C PHE A 50 1.27 -36.70 36.29
N PHE A 51 2.00 -37.80 36.11
CA PHE A 51 1.92 -38.96 37.00
C PHE A 51 3.28 -39.34 37.61
N ASN A 52 4.12 -38.36 37.95
CA ASN A 52 5.15 -38.60 38.97
C ASN A 52 4.46 -38.72 40.33
N LEU A 53 3.81 -39.87 40.54
CA LEU A 53 3.45 -40.39 41.85
C LEU A 53 4.75 -40.74 42.58
N GLN A 54 5.46 -39.72 43.04
CA GLN A 54 6.40 -39.87 44.13
C GLN A 54 5.63 -39.71 45.44
N SER A 55 4.60 -40.53 45.62
CA SER A 55 4.08 -40.80 46.96
C SER A 55 5.20 -41.57 47.66
N SER A 56 6.02 -40.87 48.45
CA SER A 56 6.97 -41.53 49.34
C SER A 56 6.19 -42.56 50.17
N PRO A 57 6.60 -43.84 50.23
CA PRO A 57 5.84 -44.84 50.97
C PRO A 57 5.78 -44.41 52.43
N PRO A 58 4.60 -44.34 53.07
CA PRO A 58 4.53 -44.23 54.51
C PRO A 58 5.23 -45.46 55.08
N ASN A 59 6.20 -45.22 55.96
CA ASN A 59 6.99 -46.23 56.65
C ASN A 59 6.07 -47.40 57.06
N HIS A 60 6.31 -48.61 56.53
CA HIS A 60 5.50 -49.81 56.75
C HIS A 60 5.64 -50.39 58.17
N LYS A 61 5.75 -49.54 59.18
CA LYS A 61 5.85 -49.99 60.57
C LYS A 61 4.43 -50.23 61.08
N THR A 62 3.97 -51.44 60.72
CA THR A 62 2.93 -52.23 61.38
C THR A 62 1.51 -51.65 61.37
N LEU A 63 0.83 -51.77 60.23
CA LEU A 63 -0.63 -51.73 60.16
C LEU A 63 -1.19 -52.98 60.87
N THR A 64 -1.29 -52.93 62.21
CA THR A 64 -1.69 -54.08 63.03
C THR A 64 -3.18 -54.10 63.32
N THR A 65 -3.85 -52.96 63.16
CA THR A 65 -5.28 -52.80 63.46
C THR A 65 -6.06 -52.35 62.23
N ILE A 66 -7.34 -52.72 62.15
CA ILE A 66 -8.27 -52.28 61.09
C ILE A 66 -8.36 -50.74 61.03
N SER A 67 -8.21 -50.05 62.16
CA SER A 67 -8.20 -48.58 62.22
C SER A 67 -7.04 -47.97 61.44
N ASP A 68 -5.83 -48.51 61.58
CA ASP A 68 -4.63 -48.01 60.89
C ASP A 68 -4.78 -48.15 59.37
N LEU A 69 -5.38 -49.24 58.91
CA LEU A 69 -5.70 -49.45 57.49
C LEU A 69 -6.71 -48.43 56.98
N LYS A 70 -7.75 -48.12 57.76
CA LYS A 70 -8.75 -47.11 57.41
C LYS A 70 -8.13 -45.72 57.33
N GLU A 71 -7.27 -45.36 58.27
CA GLU A 71 -6.57 -44.07 58.28
C GLU A 71 -5.63 -43.97 57.08
N PHE A 72 -4.86 -45.02 56.79
CA PHE A 72 -3.99 -45.09 55.61
C PHE A 72 -4.79 -44.96 54.30
N ALA A 73 -5.91 -45.68 54.16
CA ALA A 73 -6.76 -45.59 52.98
C ALA A 73 -7.38 -44.18 52.82
N SER A 74 -7.80 -43.57 53.94
CA SER A 74 -8.33 -42.20 53.96
C SER A 74 -7.24 -41.18 53.58
N PHE A 75 -6.03 -41.34 54.09
CA PHE A 75 -4.89 -40.50 53.73
C PHE A 75 -4.55 -40.60 52.25
N ARG A 76 -4.53 -41.81 51.68
CA ARG A 76 -4.28 -42.04 50.25
C ARG A 76 -5.35 -41.42 49.37
N LEU A 77 -6.62 -41.50 49.76
CA LEU A 77 -7.72 -40.86 49.03
C LEU A 77 -7.60 -39.34 49.06
N GLU A 78 -7.32 -38.76 50.22
CA GLU A 78 -7.13 -37.32 50.38
C GLU A 78 -5.87 -36.80 49.67
N ASP A 79 -4.79 -37.60 49.64
CA ASP A 79 -3.58 -37.31 48.89
C ASP A 79 -3.87 -37.26 47.38
N ILE A 80 -4.58 -38.26 46.84
CA ILE A 80 -5.00 -38.26 45.43
C ILE A 80 -5.86 -37.03 45.12
N LYS A 81 -6.85 -36.74 45.97
CA LYS A 81 -7.72 -35.57 45.78
C LYS A 81 -6.93 -34.27 45.70
N ARG A 82 -6.08 -34.00 46.70
CA ARG A 82 -5.32 -32.74 46.76
C ARG A 82 -4.21 -32.65 45.71
N ASN A 83 -3.37 -33.67 45.62
CA ASN A 83 -2.14 -33.61 44.82
C ASN A 83 -2.35 -33.95 43.36
N LEU A 84 -3.31 -34.82 43.03
CA LEU A 84 -3.58 -35.18 41.64
C LEU A 84 -4.72 -34.34 41.06
N ILE A 85 -5.87 -34.30 41.73
CA ILE A 85 -7.08 -33.69 41.16
C ILE A 85 -7.04 -32.16 41.32
N ASP A 86 -7.00 -31.66 42.54
CA ASP A 86 -7.08 -30.22 42.80
C ASP A 86 -5.91 -29.45 42.17
N ARG A 87 -4.70 -30.02 42.25
CA ARG A 87 -3.51 -29.44 41.61
C ARG A 87 -3.65 -29.40 40.08
N SER A 88 -4.03 -30.51 39.44
CA SER A 88 -4.15 -30.55 37.97
C SER A 88 -5.24 -29.60 37.48
N HIS A 89 -6.39 -29.54 38.17
CA HIS A 89 -7.44 -28.58 37.87
C HIS A 89 -6.94 -27.12 38.01
N SER A 90 -6.19 -26.81 39.07
CA SER A 90 -5.60 -25.47 39.23
C SER A 90 -4.61 -25.13 38.12
N GLU A 91 -3.77 -26.08 37.71
CA GLU A 91 -2.80 -25.88 36.63
C GLU A 91 -3.49 -25.68 35.27
N ILE A 92 -4.53 -26.46 34.96
CA ILE A 92 -5.34 -26.31 33.73
C ILE A 92 -5.99 -24.92 33.68
N LEU A 93 -6.60 -24.48 34.79
CA LEU A 93 -7.22 -23.15 34.85
C LEU A 93 -6.20 -22.03 34.65
N LYS A 94 -5.02 -22.14 35.26
CA LYS A 94 -3.94 -21.16 35.09
C LYS A 94 -3.44 -21.09 33.65
N ASP A 95 -3.27 -22.22 32.97
CA ASP A 95 -2.86 -22.20 31.56
C ASP A 95 -3.98 -21.68 30.65
N LEU A 96 -5.24 -22.01 30.94
CA LEU A 96 -6.39 -21.46 30.22
C LEU A 96 -6.40 -19.92 30.30
N ASP A 97 -6.29 -19.37 31.50
CA ASP A 97 -6.25 -17.91 31.73
C ASP A 97 -5.04 -17.25 31.05
N ALA A 98 -3.88 -17.90 31.13
CA ALA A 98 -2.66 -17.43 30.48
C ALA A 98 -2.80 -17.46 28.95
N SER A 99 -3.41 -18.51 28.39
CA SER A 99 -3.67 -18.66 26.96
C SER A 99 -4.64 -17.59 26.46
N HIS A 100 -5.71 -17.32 27.20
CA HIS A 100 -6.69 -16.28 26.90
C HIS A 100 -6.05 -14.90 26.94
N SER A 101 -5.24 -14.61 27.96
CA SER A 101 -4.50 -13.34 28.08
C SER A 101 -3.53 -13.11 26.92
N ARG A 102 -2.79 -14.15 26.51
CA ARG A 102 -1.90 -14.10 25.34
C ARG A 102 -2.68 -13.87 24.04
N LEU A 103 -3.79 -14.56 23.86
CA LEU A 103 -4.64 -14.44 22.67
C LEU A 103 -5.25 -13.04 22.60
N HIS A 104 -5.83 -12.55 23.69
CA HIS A 104 -6.41 -11.21 23.78
C HIS A 104 -5.37 -10.13 23.45
N LYS A 105 -4.15 -10.24 23.97
CA LYS A 105 -3.06 -9.32 23.63
C LYS A 105 -2.73 -9.33 22.13
N ARG A 106 -2.61 -10.51 21.51
CA ARG A 106 -2.35 -10.63 20.07
C ARG A 106 -3.49 -10.05 19.24
N PHE A 107 -4.72 -10.34 19.63
CA PHE A 107 -5.91 -9.81 18.97
C PHE A 107 -5.94 -8.28 19.03
N LYS A 108 -5.71 -7.69 20.22
CA LYS A 108 -5.62 -6.23 20.38
C LYS A 108 -4.57 -5.60 19.48
N ILE A 109 -3.36 -6.15 19.43
CA ILE A 109 -2.29 -5.65 18.56
C ILE A 109 -2.69 -5.74 17.08
N GLN A 110 -3.29 -6.85 16.68
CA GLN A 110 -3.73 -7.06 15.30
C GLN A 110 -4.85 -6.08 14.91
N THR A 111 -5.84 -5.88 15.78
CA THR A 111 -6.93 -4.93 15.56
C THR A 111 -6.39 -3.51 15.43
N GLN A 112 -5.46 -3.10 16.30
CA GLN A 112 -4.82 -1.78 16.21
C GLN A 112 -4.02 -1.61 14.91
N ALA A 113 -3.26 -2.64 14.50
CA ALA A 113 -2.52 -2.59 13.24
C ALA A 113 -3.45 -2.51 12.02
N CYS A 114 -4.58 -3.22 12.04
CA CYS A 114 -5.60 -3.14 11.00
C CYS A 114 -6.22 -1.74 10.93
N GLN A 115 -6.57 -1.17 12.09
CA GLN A 115 -7.14 0.17 12.19
C GLN A 115 -6.17 1.22 11.64
N GLN A 116 -4.89 1.16 12.04
CA GLN A 116 -3.86 2.05 11.53
C GLN A 116 -3.68 1.92 10.00
N ALA A 117 -3.69 0.70 9.46
CA ALA A 117 -3.56 0.48 8.03
C ALA A 117 -4.74 1.06 7.22
N ILE A 118 -5.96 0.98 7.78
CA ILE A 118 -7.15 1.58 7.17
C ILE A 118 -7.02 3.11 7.16
N GLU A 119 -6.68 3.72 8.29
CA GLU A 119 -6.51 5.17 8.41
C GLU A 119 -5.41 5.71 7.47
N GLU A 120 -4.29 5.00 7.35
CA GLU A 120 -3.21 5.36 6.42
C GLU A 120 -3.65 5.25 4.96
N ALA A 121 -4.37 4.19 4.60
CA ALA A 121 -4.89 4.00 3.25
C ALA A 121 -5.93 5.07 2.87
N GLU A 122 -6.84 5.42 3.77
CA GLU A 122 -7.81 6.50 3.57
C GLU A 122 -7.13 7.85 3.39
N LYS A 123 -6.09 8.13 4.18
CA LYS A 123 -5.30 9.35 4.07
C LYS A 123 -4.59 9.46 2.72
N GLU A 124 -3.90 8.39 2.29
CA GLU A 124 -3.20 8.40 1.00
C GLU A 124 -4.18 8.44 -0.18
N TYR A 125 -5.32 7.75 -0.09
CA TYR A 125 -6.38 7.84 -1.09
C TYR A 125 -6.87 9.27 -1.25
N LYS A 126 -7.18 9.96 -0.15
CA LYS A 126 -7.63 11.36 -0.18
C LYS A 126 -6.59 12.28 -0.81
N LYS A 127 -5.32 12.10 -0.45
CA LYS A 127 -4.19 12.88 -1.01
C LYS A 127 -4.01 12.66 -2.51
N ILE A 128 -4.14 11.41 -2.97
CA ILE A 128 -4.06 11.10 -4.41
C ILE A 128 -5.24 11.74 -5.14
N LEU A 129 -6.44 11.67 -4.58
CA LEU A 129 -7.63 12.27 -5.16
C LEU A 129 -7.47 13.80 -5.30
N GLU A 130 -7.06 14.48 -4.23
CA GLU A 130 -6.78 15.92 -4.24
C GLU A 130 -5.74 16.30 -5.30
N LYS A 131 -4.65 15.54 -5.41
CA LYS A 131 -3.62 15.76 -6.43
C LYS A 131 -4.14 15.57 -7.86
N ILE A 132 -5.02 14.60 -8.09
CA ILE A 132 -5.63 14.38 -9.41
C ILE A 132 -6.54 15.56 -9.76
N ASP A 133 -7.35 16.03 -8.83
CA ASP A 133 -8.24 17.18 -9.03
C ASP A 133 -7.45 18.46 -9.31
N GLU A 134 -6.40 18.73 -8.52
CA GLU A 134 -5.50 19.86 -8.74
C GLU A 134 -4.83 19.80 -10.12
N SER A 135 -4.30 18.64 -10.49
CA SER A 135 -3.66 18.44 -11.81
C SER A 135 -4.66 18.60 -12.95
N HIS A 136 -5.90 18.15 -12.77
CA HIS A 136 -6.96 18.26 -13.75
C HIS A 136 -7.34 19.72 -13.99
N GLU A 137 -7.57 20.48 -12.91
CA GLU A 137 -7.91 21.90 -13.02
C GLU A 137 -6.74 22.73 -13.57
N ALA A 138 -5.49 22.42 -13.18
CA ALA A 138 -4.31 23.08 -13.75
C ALA A 138 -4.18 22.83 -15.26
N MET A 139 -4.41 21.59 -15.71
CA MET A 139 -4.37 21.23 -17.14
C MET A 139 -5.48 21.95 -17.92
N LYS A 140 -6.70 22.01 -17.36
CA LYS A 140 -7.82 22.72 -17.97
C LYS A 140 -7.56 24.22 -18.08
N ALA A 141 -7.00 24.83 -17.05
CA ALA A 141 -6.61 26.24 -17.05
C ALA A 141 -5.51 26.52 -18.09
N SER A 142 -4.45 25.71 -18.12
CA SER A 142 -3.36 25.85 -19.10
C SER A 142 -3.84 25.67 -20.54
N TYR A 143 -4.74 24.71 -20.79
CA TYR A 143 -5.32 24.53 -22.11
C TYR A 143 -6.17 25.73 -22.55
N ALA A 144 -6.97 26.30 -21.65
CA ALA A 144 -7.75 27.49 -21.94
C ALA A 144 -6.87 28.71 -22.27
N GLU A 145 -5.78 28.91 -21.52
CA GLU A 145 -4.78 29.94 -21.79
C GLU A 145 -4.11 29.74 -23.16
N PHE A 146 -3.66 28.52 -23.45
CA PHE A 146 -3.08 28.18 -24.74
C PHE A 146 -4.03 28.47 -25.92
N MET A 147 -5.31 28.11 -25.79
CA MET A 147 -6.31 28.37 -26.83
C MET A 147 -6.57 29.87 -27.00
N ALA A 148 -6.60 30.64 -25.91
CA ALA A 148 -6.74 32.09 -25.97
C ALA A 148 -5.55 32.75 -26.68
N ASP A 149 -4.32 32.31 -26.36
CA ASP A 149 -3.08 32.81 -26.97
C ASP A 149 -2.97 32.44 -28.46
N ALA A 150 -3.36 31.22 -28.83
CA ALA A 150 -3.40 30.78 -30.22
C ALA A 150 -4.40 31.63 -31.02
N GLN A 151 -5.59 31.87 -30.48
CA GLN A 151 -6.62 32.71 -31.10
C GLN A 151 -6.15 34.18 -31.22
N ALA A 152 -5.55 34.74 -30.16
CA ALA A 152 -5.03 36.10 -30.17
C ALA A 152 -3.91 36.26 -31.20
N THR A 153 -3.00 35.29 -31.28
CA THR A 153 -1.90 35.26 -32.24
C THR A 153 -2.42 35.16 -33.67
N ALA A 154 -3.31 34.22 -33.96
CA ALA A 154 -3.91 34.07 -35.29
C ALA A 154 -4.69 35.32 -35.70
N SER A 155 -5.50 35.90 -34.81
CA SER A 155 -6.24 37.13 -35.06
C SER A 155 -5.31 38.30 -35.38
N ARG A 156 -4.21 38.44 -34.63
CA ARG A 156 -3.21 39.47 -34.87
C ARG A 156 -2.56 39.30 -36.24
N VAL A 157 -2.10 38.10 -36.57
CA VAL A 157 -1.48 37.79 -37.89
C VAL A 157 -2.45 38.09 -39.03
N CYS A 158 -3.70 37.66 -38.94
CA CYS A 158 -4.69 37.95 -39.97
C CYS A 158 -4.90 39.46 -40.14
N LYS A 159 -5.07 40.21 -39.04
CA LYS A 159 -5.24 41.67 -39.09
C LYS A 159 -4.03 42.37 -39.70
N THR A 160 -2.81 41.99 -39.34
CA THR A 160 -1.59 42.60 -39.88
C THR A 160 -1.41 42.27 -41.36
N SER A 161 -1.54 41.01 -41.76
CA SER A 161 -1.34 40.59 -43.14
C SER A 161 -2.38 41.19 -44.10
N ILE A 162 -3.65 41.30 -43.68
CA ILE A 162 -4.69 41.97 -44.49
C ILE A 162 -4.36 43.44 -44.67
N SER A 163 -3.96 44.12 -43.59
CA SER A 163 -3.64 45.56 -43.64
C SER A 163 -2.40 45.84 -44.50
N GLU A 164 -1.36 45.03 -44.39
CA GLU A 164 -0.14 45.12 -45.20
C GLU A 164 -0.42 44.86 -46.68
N LEU A 165 -1.23 43.83 -46.98
CA LEU A 165 -1.63 43.52 -48.34
C LEU A 165 -2.47 44.65 -48.97
N SER A 166 -3.39 45.24 -48.21
CA SER A 166 -4.19 46.40 -48.64
C SER A 166 -3.31 47.59 -49.01
N LYS A 167 -2.39 47.97 -48.11
CA LYS A 167 -1.42 49.06 -48.36
C LYS A 167 -0.53 48.80 -49.58
N SER A 168 -0.13 47.54 -49.78
CA SER A 168 0.66 47.13 -50.95
C SER A 168 -0.11 47.30 -52.26
N PHE A 169 -1.40 46.94 -52.29
CA PHE A 169 -2.25 47.15 -53.46
C PHE A 169 -2.50 48.63 -53.74
N GLU A 170 -2.83 49.43 -52.72
CA GLU A 170 -3.01 50.88 -52.85
C GLU A 170 -1.75 51.52 -53.47
N LYS A 171 -0.58 51.23 -52.91
CA LYS A 171 0.69 51.72 -53.45
C LYS A 171 0.88 51.34 -54.93
N ARG A 172 0.61 50.07 -55.28
CA ARG A 172 0.79 49.59 -56.67
C ARG A 172 -0.20 50.24 -57.64
N ILE A 173 -1.42 50.56 -57.18
CA ILE A 173 -2.42 51.31 -57.95
C ILE A 173 -1.93 52.74 -58.20
N ASP A 174 -1.42 53.41 -57.17
CA ASP A 174 -0.89 54.77 -57.30
C ASP A 174 0.34 54.83 -58.20
N ASP A 175 1.24 53.86 -58.11
CA ASP A 175 2.41 53.73 -59.00
C ASP A 175 1.98 53.62 -60.47
N LEU A 176 0.94 52.82 -60.76
CA LEU A 176 0.35 52.71 -62.11
C LEU A 176 -0.25 54.04 -62.58
N ARG A 177 -1.06 54.71 -61.74
CA ARG A 177 -1.67 56.00 -62.08
C ARG A 177 -0.62 57.05 -62.45
N ASN A 178 0.44 57.13 -61.65
CA ASN A 178 1.58 58.02 -61.88
C ASN A 178 2.27 57.71 -63.23
N GLN A 179 2.40 56.43 -63.59
CA GLN A 179 3.04 56.01 -64.84
C GLN A 179 2.25 56.40 -66.10
N PHE A 180 0.92 56.48 -65.99
CA PHE A 180 0.02 56.82 -67.11
C PHE A 180 -0.50 58.26 -67.09
N GLY A 181 -0.03 59.11 -66.18
CA GLY A 181 -0.44 60.52 -66.10
C GLY A 181 -1.91 60.72 -65.67
N MET A 182 -2.49 59.73 -64.98
CA MET A 182 -3.87 59.80 -64.50
C MET A 182 -3.90 60.54 -63.16
N PRO A 183 -4.70 61.62 -62.99
CA PRO A 183 -4.79 62.31 -61.71
C PRO A 183 -5.42 61.41 -60.65
N SER A 184 -4.89 61.47 -59.42
CA SER A 184 -5.52 60.81 -58.28
C SER A 184 -6.86 61.48 -58.00
N ALA A 185 -7.92 60.67 -57.86
CA ALA A 185 -9.20 61.12 -57.31
C ALA A 185 -9.07 61.43 -55.82
#